data_AF-A0A545SFU6-F1
#
_entry.id   AF-A0A545SFU6-F1
#
_cell.length_a   1.000
_cell.length_b   1.000
_cell.length_c   1.000
_cell.angle_alpha   90.00
_cell.angle_beta   90.00
_cell.angle_gamma   90.00
#
_symmetry.space_group_name_H-M   'P 1'
#
loop_
_entity.id
_entity.type
_entity.pdbx_description
1 polymer ?
#
loop_
_entity_poly.entity_id
_entity_poly.type
_entity_poly.pdbx_seq_one_letter_code
_entity_poly.pdbx_strand_id
1 'polypeptide(L)'
;MHLGDVPPSASFKPSKDLEADLRAILHDALQLGDEAFAFNAETPLLGALPQLDSMGVLAVLTALEQQLGLQLHDDDIDASLFETFGSLMECVRRRLG
;
A
#
# COMPACT_ATOMS: atom_id res chain seq x y z
N MET A 1 3.38 22.66 -35.06
CA MET A 1 3.83 23.16 -33.74
C MET A 1 3.39 22.15 -32.71
N HIS A 2 4.36 21.65 -31.96
CA HIS A 2 4.33 20.49 -31.09
C HIS A 2 3.91 20.89 -29.67
N LEU A 3 2.88 20.25 -29.12
CA LEU A 3 2.56 20.19 -27.70
C LEU A 3 1.52 19.08 -27.55
N GLY A 4 1.70 17.99 -26.83
CA GLY A 4 2.78 17.44 -26.05
C GLY A 4 2.19 16.11 -25.60
N ASP A 5 2.78 15.01 -26.06
CA ASP A 5 2.42 13.66 -25.67
C ASP A 5 2.37 13.58 -24.14
N VAL A 6 1.18 13.36 -23.57
CA VAL A 6 1.07 12.96 -22.17
C VAL A 6 1.65 11.55 -22.10
N PRO A 7 2.72 11.29 -21.32
CA PRO A 7 3.19 9.92 -21.19
C PRO A 7 2.16 9.12 -20.38
N PRO A 8 1.57 8.03 -20.90
CA PRO A 8 0.90 7.05 -20.06
C PRO A 8 1.99 6.17 -19.43
N SER A 9 2.66 6.65 -18.38
CA SER A 9 3.68 5.86 -17.70
C SER A 9 3.50 5.87 -16.19
N ALA A 10 2.42 5.25 -15.76
CA ALA A 10 2.44 4.44 -14.55
C ALA A 10 1.94 3.04 -14.95
N SER A 11 2.69 2.37 -15.83
CA SER A 11 2.56 0.92 -16.01
C SER A 11 3.19 0.27 -14.78
N PHE A 12 2.50 0.36 -13.64
CA PHE A 12 2.83 -0.44 -12.47
C PHE A 12 2.43 -1.87 -12.83
N LYS A 13 3.41 -2.63 -13.31
CA LYS A 13 3.26 -4.07 -13.50
C LYS A 13 3.53 -4.68 -12.13
N PRO A 14 2.53 -5.32 -11.48
CA PRO A 14 2.80 -6.07 -10.27
C PRO A 14 3.87 -7.09 -10.62
N SER A 15 5.07 -6.86 -10.10
CA SER A 15 6.18 -7.79 -10.27
C SER A 15 5.92 -8.94 -9.31
N LYS A 16 6.69 -10.02 -9.39
CA LYS A 16 6.44 -11.23 -8.58
C LYS A 16 6.73 -11.03 -7.08
N ASP A 17 6.84 -9.77 -6.64
CA ASP A 17 7.39 -9.28 -5.38
C ASP A 17 6.35 -8.40 -4.67
N LEU A 18 5.36 -9.06 -4.05
CA LEU A 18 4.27 -8.39 -3.33
C LEU A 18 4.75 -7.36 -2.30
N GLU A 19 5.91 -7.61 -1.68
CA GLU A 19 6.52 -6.68 -0.71
C GLU A 19 6.88 -5.34 -1.35
N ALA A 20 7.51 -5.36 -2.53
CA ALA A 20 7.91 -4.13 -3.21
C ALA A 20 6.67 -3.35 -3.66
N ASP A 21 5.66 -4.07 -4.16
CA ASP A 21 4.38 -3.49 -4.52
C ASP A 21 3.69 -2.83 -3.32
N LEU A 22 3.62 -3.51 -2.18
CA LEU A 22 3.00 -3.00 -0.97
C LEU A 22 3.72 -1.76 -0.41
N ARG A 23 5.06 -1.73 -0.47
CA ARG A 23 5.85 -0.55 -0.07
C ARG A 23 5.55 0.66 -0.96
N ALA A 24 5.46 0.45 -2.27
CA ALA A 24 5.11 1.50 -3.22
C ALA A 24 3.69 2.03 -2.99
N ILE A 25 2.74 1.15 -2.68
CA ILE A 25 1.35 1.50 -2.36
C ILE A 25 1.28 2.33 -1.08
N LEU A 26 1.94 1.89 0.00
CA LEU A 26 1.99 2.64 1.25
C LEU A 26 2.67 4.01 1.07
N HIS A 27 3.77 4.05 0.32
CA HIS A 27 4.46 5.28 -0.04
C HIS A 27 3.50 6.28 -0.71
N ASP A 28 2.77 5.86 -1.74
CA ASP A 28 1.88 6.74 -2.50
C ASP A 28 0.63 7.13 -1.69
N ALA A 29 -0.02 6.15 -1.06
CA ALA A 29 -1.25 6.35 -0.31
C ALA A 29 -1.07 7.27 0.92
N LEU A 30 0.06 7.16 1.61
CA LEU A 30 0.36 7.94 2.80
C LEU A 30 1.30 9.12 2.52
N GLN A 31 1.69 9.32 1.26
CA GLN A 31 2.68 10.32 0.83
C GLN A 31 3.97 10.28 1.66
N LEU A 32 4.46 9.08 1.94
CA LEU A 32 5.71 8.88 2.67
C LEU A 32 6.90 9.19 1.76
N GLY A 33 8.06 9.47 2.36
CA GLY A 33 9.31 9.60 1.62
C GLY A 33 9.94 8.24 1.28
N ASP A 34 11.23 8.28 0.93
CA ASP A 34 12.02 7.08 0.62
C ASP A 34 12.08 6.05 1.79
N GLU A 35 11.74 6.46 3.00
CA GLU A 35 11.69 5.58 4.18
C GLU A 35 10.73 4.40 4.02
N ALA A 36 9.64 4.57 3.26
CA ALA A 36 8.65 3.52 3.04
C ALA A 36 9.26 2.30 2.31
N PHE A 37 10.28 2.52 1.47
CA PHE A 37 10.98 1.42 0.79
C PHE A 37 11.88 0.60 1.73
N ALA A 38 12.21 1.15 2.90
CA ALA A 38 12.97 0.47 3.94
C ALA A 38 12.08 -0.33 4.91
N PHE A 39 10.76 -0.29 4.77
CA PHE A 39 9.85 -1.07 5.63
C PHE A 39 10.11 -2.57 5.50
N ASN A 40 10.23 -3.24 6.64
CA ASN A 40 10.38 -4.69 6.76
C ASN A 40 9.21 -5.27 7.56
N ALA A 41 9.06 -6.60 7.60
CA ALA A 41 7.94 -7.25 8.27
C ALA A 41 7.77 -6.86 9.75
N GLU A 42 8.86 -6.49 10.43
CA GLU A 42 8.86 -6.06 11.83
C GLU A 42 8.59 -4.55 12.00
N THR A 43 8.53 -3.78 10.91
CA THR A 43 8.26 -2.34 10.95
C THR A 43 6.83 -2.11 11.43
N PRO A 44 6.63 -1.40 12.55
CA PRO A 44 5.30 -0.99 12.97
C PRO A 44 4.73 0.05 12.00
N LEU A 45 3.45 -0.05 11.65
CA LEU A 45 2.77 0.97 10.84
C LEU A 45 1.86 1.82 11.72
N LEU A 46 0.92 1.18 12.42
CA LEU A 46 -0.01 1.86 13.32
C LEU A 46 0.72 2.42 14.54
N GLY A 47 0.53 3.72 14.79
CA GLY A 47 1.21 4.45 15.87
C GLY A 47 2.66 4.88 15.56
N ALA A 48 3.33 4.25 14.59
CA ALA A 48 4.64 4.66 14.10
C ALA A 48 4.53 5.68 12.95
N LEU A 49 3.56 5.48 12.06
CA LEU A 49 3.25 6.40 10.97
C LEU A 49 2.12 7.34 11.41
N PRO A 50 2.39 8.64 11.63
CA PRO A 50 1.35 9.59 11.96
C PRO A 50 0.36 9.82 10.81
N GLN A 51 0.69 9.42 9.58
CA GLN A 51 -0.21 9.51 8.43
C GLN A 51 -1.25 8.38 8.43
N LEU A 52 -0.95 7.26 9.09
CA LEU A 52 -1.82 6.09 9.16
C LEU A 52 -2.89 6.27 10.28
N ASP A 53 -3.61 7.38 10.20
CA ASP A 53 -4.82 7.65 11.00
C ASP A 53 -6.06 7.05 10.33
N SER A 54 -7.25 7.37 10.82
CA SER A 54 -8.53 6.96 10.23
C SER A 54 -8.65 7.28 8.73
N MET A 55 -8.14 8.44 8.28
CA MET A 55 -8.14 8.82 6.85
C MET A 55 -7.03 8.11 6.05
N GLY A 56 -5.88 7.86 6.67
CA GLY A 56 -4.76 7.16 6.04
C GLY A 56 -5.07 5.69 5.78
N VAL A 57 -5.76 5.04 6.72
CA VAL A 57 -6.24 3.66 6.54
C VAL A 57 -7.14 3.58 5.31
N LEU A 58 -8.12 4.47 5.17
CA LEU A 58 -9.00 4.49 4.00
C LEU A 58 -8.24 4.72 2.68
N ALA A 59 -7.21 5.58 2.69
CA ALA A 59 -6.37 5.82 1.53
C ALA A 59 -5.56 4.57 1.13
N VAL A 60 -4.95 3.89 2.11
CA VAL A 60 -4.20 2.63 1.89
C VAL A 60 -5.14 1.55 1.34
N LEU A 61 -6.32 1.40 1.92
CA LEU A 61 -7.32 0.44 1.46
C LEU A 61 -7.71 0.69 0.01
N THR A 62 -8.09 1.93 -0.30
CA THR A 62 -8.44 2.33 -1.66
C THR A 62 -7.30 2.04 -2.63
N ALA A 63 -6.05 2.36 -2.24
CA ALA A 63 -4.88 2.12 -3.08
C ALA A 63 -4.62 0.61 -3.29
N LEU A 64 -4.79 -0.22 -2.26
CA LEU A 64 -4.69 -1.68 -2.37
C LEU A 64 -5.73 -2.24 -3.35
N GLU A 65 -6.98 -1.77 -3.26
CA GLU A 65 -8.05 -2.20 -4.17
C GLU A 65 -7.78 -1.76 -5.62
N GLN A 66 -7.30 -0.52 -5.82
CA GLN A 66 -7.02 0.03 -7.14
C GLN A 66 -5.77 -0.58 -7.79
N GLN A 67 -4.70 -0.83 -7.02
CA GLN A 67 -3.40 -1.29 -7.54
C GLN A 67 -3.33 -2.82 -7.64
N LEU A 68 -3.85 -3.54 -6.63
CA LEU A 68 -3.80 -4.99 -6.57
C LEU A 68 -5.10 -5.66 -7.04
N GLY A 69 -6.16 -4.88 -7.29
CA GLY A 69 -7.47 -5.42 -7.68
C GLY A 69 -8.15 -6.19 -6.54
N LEU A 70 -7.80 -5.88 -5.30
CA LEU A 70 -8.38 -6.51 -4.11
C LEU A 70 -9.74 -5.90 -3.76
N GLN A 71 -10.53 -6.63 -2.96
CA GLN A 71 -11.68 -6.06 -2.26
C GLN A 71 -11.49 -6.29 -0.77
N LEU A 72 -11.41 -5.20 0.00
CA LEU A 72 -11.27 -5.23 1.45
C LEU A 72 -12.57 -4.72 2.07
N HIS A 73 -13.22 -5.55 2.89
CA HIS A 73 -14.46 -5.17 3.58
C HIS A 73 -14.15 -4.56 4.95
N ASP A 74 -15.07 -3.78 5.52
CA ASP A 74 -14.90 -3.18 6.86
C ASP A 74 -14.57 -4.22 7.95
N ASP A 75 -15.14 -5.43 7.85
CA ASP A 75 -14.90 -6.57 8.74
C ASP A 75 -13.48 -7.16 8.61
N ASP A 76 -12.80 -6.92 7.48
CA ASP A 76 -11.40 -7.30 7.26
C ASP A 76 -10.41 -6.27 7.81
N ILE A 77 -10.88 -5.06 8.14
CA ILE A 77 -10.06 -3.94 8.60
C ILE A 77 -9.93 -4.00 10.12
N ASP A 78 -9.09 -4.90 10.61
CA ASP A 78 -8.74 -4.91 12.02
C ASP A 78 -7.47 -4.07 12.29
N ALA A 79 -7.39 -3.44 13.46
CA ALA A 79 -6.20 -2.69 13.87
C ALA A 79 -4.93 -3.57 13.84
N SER A 80 -5.09 -4.88 14.12
CA SER A 80 -4.02 -5.88 14.08
C SER A 80 -3.40 -6.05 12.67
N LEU A 81 -4.18 -5.73 11.62
CA LEU A 81 -3.71 -5.77 10.24
C LEU A 81 -2.65 -4.71 9.96
N PHE A 82 -2.84 -3.55 10.58
CA PHE A 82 -1.99 -2.37 10.42
C PHE A 82 -0.96 -2.25 11.53
N GLU A 83 -0.88 -3.20 12.46
CA GLU A 83 0.16 -3.17 13.51
C GLU A 83 1.56 -3.13 12.91
N THR A 84 1.82 -4.00 11.92
CA THR A 84 3.13 -4.09 11.26
C THR A 84 2.98 -4.29 9.76
N PHE A 85 4.03 -3.95 9.01
CA PHE A 85 4.11 -4.22 7.57
C PHE A 85 3.96 -5.71 7.27
N GLY A 86 4.49 -6.58 8.15
CA GLY A 86 4.31 -8.03 8.06
C GLY A 86 2.83 -8.42 8.12
N SER A 87 2.09 -7.97 9.13
CA SER A 87 0.66 -8.26 9.27
C SER A 87 -0.14 -7.86 8.03
N LEU A 88 0.13 -6.68 7.48
CA LEU A 88 -0.54 -6.18 6.27
C LEU A 88 -0.19 -7.06 5.06
N MET A 89 1.09 -7.37 4.86
CA MET A 89 1.56 -8.25 3.79
C MET A 89 0.92 -9.63 3.87
N GLU A 90 0.86 -10.22 5.08
CA GLU A 90 0.27 -11.53 5.31
C GLU A 90 -1.24 -11.58 5.02
N CYS A 91 -1.93 -10.45 5.13
CA CYS A 91 -3.32 -10.33 4.72
C CYS A 91 -3.46 -10.23 3.21
N VAL A 92 -2.71 -9.31 2.60
CA VAL A 92 -2.75 -9.07 1.15
C VAL A 92 -2.39 -10.35 0.39
N ARG A 93 -1.35 -11.09 0.82
CA ARG A 93 -0.98 -12.38 0.20
C ARG A 93 -2.11 -13.41 0.28
N ARG A 94 -2.88 -13.44 1.39
CA ARG A 94 -3.97 -14.40 1.58
C ARG A 94 -5.15 -14.11 0.68
N ARG A 95 -5.28 -12.86 0.21
CA ARG A 95 -6.33 -12.43 -0.71
C ARG A 95 -5.96 -12.64 -2.18
N LEU A 96 -4.67 -12.63 -2.50
CA LEU A 96 -4.14 -12.86 -3.85
C LEU A 96 -3.93 -14.34 -4.20
N GLY A 97 -3.74 -15.21 -3.20
CA GLY A 97 -3.55 -16.66 -3.37
C GLY A 97 -4.84 -17.45 -3.23
#